data_AF-A0A2I0HH86-F1
#
_entry.id   AF-A0A2I0HH86-F1
#
_cell.length_a   1.000
_cell.length_b   1.000
_cell.length_c   1.000
_cell.angle_alpha   90.00
_cell.angle_beta   90.00
_cell.angle_gamma   90.00
#
_symmetry.space_group_name_H-M   'P 1'
#
loop_
_entity.id
_entity.type
_entity.pdbx_description
1 polymer ?
#
loop_
_entity_poly.entity_id
_entity_poly.type
_entity_poly.pdbx_seq_one_letter_code
_entity_poly.pdbx_strand_id
1 'polypeptide(L)' 'MADEIRALEDTGTWTLQSLPPGKKPIGCKWVFKIKRRVDGTVERYKARLVAKGFTQ' A
#
# COMPACT_ATOMS: atom_id res chain seq x y z
N MET A 1 -12.51 1.74 3.92
CA MET A 1 -11.19 1.27 4.40
C MET A 1 -11.15 -0.25 4.49
N ALA A 2 -12.18 -0.90 5.05
CA ALA A 2 -12.31 -2.36 5.06
C ALA A 2 -12.38 -2.99 3.65
N ASP A 3 -13.07 -2.37 2.69
CA ASP A 3 -13.20 -2.89 1.32
C ASP A 3 -11.87 -2.96 0.56
N GLU A 4 -10.96 -2.01 0.77
CA GLU A 4 -9.64 -2.06 0.11
C GLU A 4 -8.77 -3.17 0.69
N ILE A 5 -8.83 -3.42 2.01
CA ILE A 5 -8.11 -4.52 2.65
C ILE A 5 -8.68 -5.87 2.18
N ARG A 6 -10.01 -6.00 2.13
CA ARG A 6 -10.66 -7.22 1.62
C ARG A 6 -10.32 -7.49 0.16
N ALA A 7 -10.32 -6.46 -0.68
CA ALA A 7 -9.94 -6.60 -2.08
C ALA A 7 -8.47 -7.08 -2.20
N LEU A 8 -7.59 -6.57 -1.34
CA LEU A 8 -6.21 -7.01 -1.27
C LEU A 8 -6.11 -8.47 -0.82
N GLU A 9 -6.82 -8.89 0.23
CA GLU A 9 -6.87 -10.29 0.70
C GLU A 9 -7.39 -11.23 -0.39
N ASP A 10 -8.45 -10.82 -1.11
CA ASP A 10 -9.05 -11.57 -2.23
C ASP A 10 -8.08 -11.73 -3.42
N THR A 11 -7.21 -10.74 -3.66
CA THR A 11 -6.24 -10.85 -4.76
C THR A 11 -5.15 -11.89 -4.47
N GLY A 12 -4.95 -12.31 -3.22
CA GLY A 12 -3.97 -13.35 -2.86
C GLY A 12 -2.51 -13.03 -3.21
N THR A 13 -2.18 -11.78 -3.53
CA THR A 13 -0.85 -11.36 -4.03
C THR A 13 0.14 -10.99 -2.93
N TRP A 14 -0.27 -10.98 -1.66
CA TRP A 14 0.55 -10.58 -0.52
C TRP A 14 0.20 -11.41 0.72
N THR A 15 1.23 -11.68 1.53
CA THR A 15 1.10 -12.30 2.84
C THR A 15 1.85 -11.45 3.86
N LEU A 16 1.23 -11.16 4.99
CA LEU A 16 1.91 -10.57 6.13
C LEU A 16 2.91 -11.59 6.70
N GLN A 17 4.19 -11.27 6.66
CA GLN A 17 5.25 -12.10 7.23
C GLN A 17 6.07 -11.29 8.24
N SER A 18 6.42 -11.92 9.35
CA SER A 18 7.35 -11.36 10.32
C SER A 18 8.75 -11.22 9.73
N LEU A 19 9.51 -10.21 10.19
CA LEU A 19 10.87 -9.97 9.74
C LEU A 19 11.76 -11.21 10.04
N PRO A 20 12.38 -11.84 9.03
CA PRO A 20 13.26 -12.96 9.26
C PRO A 20 14.51 -12.54 10.06
N PRO A 21 15.07 -13.44 10.89
CA PRO A 21 16.23 -13.15 11.72
C PRO A 21 17.44 -12.74 10.86
N GLY A 22 18.16 -11.70 11.30
CA GLY A 22 19.36 -11.21 10.62
C GLY A 22 19.11 -10.31 9.40
N LYS A 23 17.86 -9.98 9.05
CA LYS A 23 17.53 -9.00 8.01
C LYS A 23 17.18 -7.65 8.62
N LYS A 24 17.64 -6.57 7.97
CA LYS A 24 17.23 -5.20 8.32
C LYS A 24 15.91 -4.87 7.61
N PRO A 25 14.88 -4.40 8.32
CA PRO A 25 13.64 -4.00 7.68
C PRO A 25 13.89 -2.78 6.80
N ILE A 26 13.33 -2.79 5.59
CA ILE A 26 13.34 -1.60 4.73
C ILE A 26 12.28 -0.65 5.27
N GLY A 27 12.68 0.58 5.58
CA GLY A 27 11.73 1.62 5.95
C GLY A 27 10.70 1.80 4.83
N CYS A 28 9.41 1.81 5.15
CA CYS A 28 8.36 2.05 4.17
C CYS A 28 7.58 3.32 4.53
N LYS A 29 6.78 3.83 3.58
CA LYS A 29 5.83 4.91 3.81
C LYS A 29 4.53 4.66 3.05
N TRP A 30 3.42 5.09 3.64
CA TRP A 30 2.15 5.15 2.94
C TRP A 30 2.09 6.39 2.04
N VAL A 31 1.61 6.20 0.82
CA VAL A 31 1.31 7.27 -0.13
C VAL A 31 -0.18 7.22 -0.43
N PHE A 32 -0.88 8.29 -0.06
CA PHE A 32 -2.30 8.46 -0.32
C PHE A 32 -2.50 9.40 -1.52
N LYS A 33 -3.36 9.02 -2.45
CA LYS A 33 -3.72 9.83 -3.61
C LYS A 33 -5.22 9.70 -3.88
N ILE A 34 -5.88 10.84 -4.10
CA ILE A 34 -7.28 10.88 -4.51
C ILE A 34 -7.31 10.98 -6.03
N LYS A 35 -7.96 10.01 -6.69
CA LYS A 35 -8.30 10.10 -8.11
C LYS A 35 -9.66 10.79 -8.22
N ARG A 36 -9.70 11.92 -8.91
CA ARG A 36 -10.92 12.70 -9.16
C ARG A 36 -11.38 12.49 -10.60
N ARG A 37 -12.69 12.58 -10.83
CA ARG A 37 -13.30 12.61 -12.16
C ARG A 37 -13.13 13.99 -12.81
N VAL A 38 -13.49 14.11 -14.07
CA VAL A 38 -13.41 15.38 -14.82
C VAL A 38 -14.31 16.46 -14.20
N ASP A 39 -15.43 16.06 -13.58
CA ASP A 39 -16.36 16.94 -12.87
C ASP A 39 -15.89 17.33 -11.45
N GLY A 40 -14.73 16.81 -11.00
CA GLY A 40 -14.14 17.13 -9.70
C GLY A 40 -14.58 16.21 -8.55
N THR A 41 -15.59 15.36 -8.73
CA THR A 41 -15.97 14.36 -7.72
C THR A 41 -14.88 13.31 -7.52
N VAL A 42 -14.88 12.68 -6.35
CA VAL A 42 -13.91 11.64 -6.02
C VAL A 42 -14.29 10.35 -6.74
N GLU A 43 -13.42 9.90 -7.64
CA GLU A 43 -13.56 8.60 -8.31
C GLU A 43 -13.07 7.47 -7.40
N ARG A 44 -11.89 7.65 -6.81
CA ARG A 44 -11.24 6.59 -6.02
C ARG A 44 -10.20 7.16 -5.06
N TYR A 45 -10.22 6.69 -3.82
CA TYR A 45 -9.10 6.82 -2.91
C TYR A 45 -8.07 5.72 -3.23
N LYS A 46 -6.79 6.08 -3.36
CA LYS A 46 -5.70 5.15 -3.61
C LYS A 46 -4.69 5.25 -2.47
N ALA A 47 -4.41 4.13 -1.81
CA ALA A 47 -3.29 3.98 -0.90
C ALA A 47 -2.23 3.07 -1.51
N ARG A 48 -0.95 3.40 -1.32
CA ARG A 48 0.19 2.56 -1.72
C ARG A 48 1.21 2.52 -0.61
N LEU A 49 1.67 1.33 -0.23
CA LEU A 49 2.83 1.16 0.63
C LEU A 49 4.08 1.16 -0.26
N VAL A 50 5.00 2.09 -0.04
CA VAL A 50 6.20 2.26 -0.88
C VAL A 50 7.45 2.12 0.00
N ALA A 51 8.40 1.31 -0.46
CA ALA A 51 9.72 1.20 0.16
C ALA A 51 10.50 2.52 0.04
N LYS A 52 11.17 2.94 1.12
CA LYS A 52 12.11 4.06 1.12
C LYS A 52 13.44 3.54 0.57
N GLY A 53 13.70 3.77 -0.72
CA GLY A 53 14.85 3.24 -1.46
C GLY A 53 16.24 3.76 -1.05
N PHE A 54 16.42 4.30 0.15
CA PHE A 54 17.70 4.84 0.64
C PHE A 54 18.56 3.82 1.40
N THR A 55 18.32 2.53 1.18
CA THR A 55 19.06 1.43 1.83
C THR A 55 19.46 0.40 0.77
N GLN A 56 20.29 0.82 -0.19
CA GLN A 56 21.06 -0.08 -1.04
C GLN A 56 22.44 -0.28 -0.40
#